data_AF-A0A352JIA0-F1
#
_entry.id   AF-A0A352JIA0-F1
#
_cell.length_a   1.000
_cell.length_b   1.000
_cell.length_c   1.000
_cell.angle_alpha   90.00
_cell.angle_beta   90.00
_cell.angle_gamma   90.00
#
_symmetry.space_group_name_H-M   'P 1'
#
loop_
_entity.id
_entity.type
_entity.pdbx_description
1 polymer ?
#
loop_
_entity_poly.entity_id
_entity_poly.type
_entity_poly.pdbx_seq_one_letter_code
_entity_poly.pdbx_strand_id
1 'polypeptide(L)'
;MRYELTLKNAQEFIEQHRLGGYTFTPIGAAQGWSPETYAEAVRQLIDMGYDYIALGGLARATSKEIIEILKAIHPHLQPHVRMHLFGVARISAIPVLRHLGVTSFDSASPLRRAWLGSGANYHTLGTKMHSAVRIPPVSRHGVKIKRVIEVWIFNKELKNKKPSTTNEFFCKWFWRHQNLDSFGMNVNTV
;
A
#
# COMPACT_ATOMS: atom_id res chain seq x y z
N MET A 1 -25.65 -17.47 14.07
CA MET A 1 -25.15 -16.54 13.02
C MET A 1 -23.61 -16.57 12.98
N ARG A 2 -22.92 -16.16 11.89
CA ARG A 2 -21.43 -16.18 11.82
C ARG A 2 -20.73 -15.35 12.91
N TYR A 3 -21.39 -14.29 13.38
CA TYR A 3 -20.92 -13.43 14.47
C TYR A 3 -20.78 -14.18 15.79
N GLU A 4 -21.85 -14.84 16.24
CA GLU A 4 -21.87 -15.63 17.49
C GLU A 4 -20.86 -16.76 17.43
N LEU A 5 -20.71 -17.42 16.27
CA LEU A 5 -19.70 -18.45 16.08
C LEU A 5 -18.28 -17.90 16.26
N THR A 6 -18.02 -16.68 15.79
CA THR A 6 -16.70 -16.03 15.97
C THR A 6 -16.42 -15.79 17.45
N LEU A 7 -17.39 -15.30 18.21
CA LEU A 7 -17.26 -15.06 19.65
C LEU A 7 -17.12 -16.37 20.44
N LYS A 8 -17.90 -17.41 20.08
CA LYS A 8 -17.78 -18.74 20.67
C LYS A 8 -16.38 -19.33 20.44
N ASN A 9 -15.88 -19.26 19.21
CA ASN A 9 -14.53 -19.73 18.89
C ASN A 9 -13.46 -18.93 19.64
N ALA A 10 -13.66 -17.61 19.84
CA ALA A 10 -12.75 -16.80 20.63
C ALA A 10 -12.77 -17.20 22.13
N GLN A 11 -13.93 -17.49 22.69
CA GLN A 11 -14.05 -18.00 24.06
C GLN A 11 -13.34 -19.36 24.23
N GLU A 12 -13.59 -20.28 23.30
CA GLU A 12 -12.93 -21.60 23.32
C GLU A 12 -11.42 -21.46 23.15
N PHE A 13 -10.95 -20.61 22.24
CA PHE A 13 -9.53 -20.40 21.99
C PHE A 13 -8.78 -19.87 23.22
N ILE A 14 -9.30 -18.84 23.89
CA ILE A 14 -8.60 -18.28 25.05
C ILE A 14 -8.58 -19.25 26.24
N GLU A 15 -9.62 -20.06 26.39
CA GLU A 15 -9.66 -21.09 27.42
C GLU A 15 -8.64 -22.20 27.15
N GLN A 16 -8.60 -22.72 25.92
CA GLN A 16 -7.60 -23.70 25.52
C GLN A 16 -6.17 -23.14 25.58
N HIS A 17 -6.02 -21.85 25.28
CA HIS A 17 -4.74 -21.15 25.41
C HIS A 17 -4.22 -21.17 26.85
N ARG A 18 -5.09 -20.84 27.81
CA ARG A 18 -4.80 -20.88 29.25
C ARG A 18 -4.52 -22.29 29.75
N LEU A 19 -5.38 -23.25 29.41
CA LEU A 19 -5.23 -24.65 29.82
C LEU A 19 -3.94 -25.28 29.29
N GLY A 20 -3.54 -24.94 28.08
CA GLY A 20 -2.30 -25.43 27.47
C GLY A 20 -1.03 -24.71 27.95
N GLY A 21 -1.14 -23.60 28.70
CA GLY A 21 0.01 -22.84 29.18
C GLY A 21 0.87 -22.26 28.05
N TYR A 22 0.28 -21.91 26.91
CA TYR A 22 1.02 -21.43 25.75
C TYR A 22 1.59 -20.02 25.97
N THR A 23 2.76 -19.75 25.40
CA THR A 23 3.48 -18.48 25.57
C THR A 23 3.21 -17.45 24.47
N PHE A 24 2.60 -17.86 23.35
CA PHE A 24 2.24 -16.93 22.29
C PHE A 24 1.07 -16.03 22.75
N THR A 25 1.02 -14.78 22.29
CA THR A 25 -0.07 -13.87 22.63
C THR A 25 -1.35 -14.25 21.88
N PRO A 26 -2.46 -14.56 22.57
CA PRO A 26 -3.74 -14.80 21.92
C PRO A 26 -4.32 -13.48 21.39
N ILE A 27 -4.86 -13.49 20.17
CA ILE A 27 -5.48 -12.31 19.56
C ILE A 27 -6.96 -12.60 19.31
N GLY A 28 -7.83 -11.78 19.91
CA GLY A 28 -9.27 -11.88 19.75
C GLY A 28 -9.71 -11.25 18.44
N ALA A 29 -10.36 -12.01 17.55
CA ALA A 29 -10.85 -11.48 16.28
C ALA A 29 -12.28 -10.93 16.44
N ALA A 30 -12.44 -9.61 16.27
CA ALA A 30 -13.74 -8.95 16.26
C ALA A 30 -14.27 -8.79 14.82
N GLN A 31 -15.57 -9.03 14.64
CA GLN A 31 -16.30 -8.84 13.38
C GLN A 31 -17.63 -8.15 13.68
N GLY A 32 -18.17 -7.43 12.72
CA GLY A 32 -19.45 -6.74 12.86
C GLY A 32 -19.93 -6.18 11.53
N TRP A 33 -21.15 -5.65 11.52
CA TRP A 33 -21.76 -5.00 10.36
C TRP A 33 -22.18 -3.54 10.64
N SER A 34 -22.07 -3.10 11.88
CA SER A 34 -22.28 -1.71 12.31
C SER A 34 -21.30 -1.32 13.42
N PRO A 35 -21.05 -0.02 13.67
CA PRO A 35 -20.21 0.45 14.77
C PRO A 35 -20.57 -0.17 16.13
N GLU A 36 -21.86 -0.31 16.42
CA GLU A 36 -22.38 -0.84 17.68
C GLU A 36 -22.06 -2.33 17.82
N THR A 37 -22.19 -3.10 16.73
CA THR A 37 -21.86 -4.53 16.75
C THR A 37 -20.37 -4.79 16.92
N TYR A 38 -19.51 -3.92 16.38
CA TYR A 38 -18.07 -3.99 16.63
C TYR A 38 -17.74 -3.62 18.07
N ALA A 39 -18.34 -2.56 18.61
CA ALA A 39 -18.15 -2.15 20.00
C ALA A 39 -18.53 -3.28 20.97
N GLU A 40 -19.68 -3.93 20.72
CA GLU A 40 -20.14 -5.05 21.53
C GLU A 40 -19.23 -6.28 21.40
N ALA A 41 -18.75 -6.62 20.19
CA ALA A 41 -17.80 -7.70 20.00
C ALA A 41 -16.47 -7.45 20.75
N VAL A 42 -15.94 -6.21 20.67
CA VAL A 42 -14.73 -5.82 21.38
C VAL A 42 -14.95 -5.89 22.89
N ARG A 43 -16.08 -5.40 23.40
CA ARG A 43 -16.44 -5.47 24.81
C ARG A 43 -16.45 -6.91 25.31
N GLN A 44 -17.08 -7.82 24.58
CA GLN A 44 -17.11 -9.24 24.93
C GLN A 44 -15.71 -9.86 24.91
N LEU A 45 -14.86 -9.54 23.93
CA LEU A 45 -13.47 -10.04 23.91
C LEU A 45 -12.65 -9.51 25.10
N ILE A 46 -12.85 -8.27 25.52
CA ILE A 46 -12.22 -7.73 26.73
C ILE A 46 -12.70 -8.51 27.95
N ASP A 47 -14.00 -8.76 28.08
CA ASP A 47 -14.58 -9.54 29.20
C ASP A 47 -14.05 -10.98 29.24
N MET A 48 -13.74 -11.59 28.08
CA MET A 48 -13.09 -12.90 27.97
C MET A 48 -11.63 -12.88 28.47
N GLY A 49 -11.01 -11.70 28.54
CA GLY A 49 -9.64 -11.48 29.00
C GLY A 49 -8.61 -11.34 27.88
N TYR A 50 -9.02 -10.92 26.68
CA TYR A 50 -8.07 -10.56 25.63
C TYR A 50 -7.46 -9.18 25.88
N ASP A 51 -6.12 -9.09 25.87
CA ASP A 51 -5.38 -7.83 25.87
C ASP A 51 -5.00 -7.36 24.46
N TYR A 52 -5.26 -8.18 23.44
CA TYR A 52 -4.95 -7.89 22.04
C TYR A 52 -6.12 -8.31 21.16
N ILE A 53 -6.73 -7.33 20.50
CA ILE A 53 -7.94 -7.50 19.70
C ILE A 53 -7.65 -7.04 18.28
N ALA A 54 -8.15 -7.76 17.29
CA ALA A 54 -8.00 -7.44 15.90
C ALA A 54 -9.36 -7.29 15.21
N LEU A 55 -9.58 -6.14 14.56
CA LEU A 55 -10.79 -5.86 13.82
C LEU A 55 -10.65 -6.42 12.40
N GLY A 56 -11.43 -7.46 12.10
CA GLY A 56 -11.53 -8.02 10.76
C GLY A 56 -12.74 -7.48 9.99
N GLY A 57 -12.87 -7.85 8.71
CA GLY A 57 -14.01 -7.42 7.88
C GLY A 57 -13.89 -5.99 7.31
N LEU A 58 -12.86 -5.24 7.69
CA LEU A 58 -12.70 -3.81 7.35
C LEU A 58 -11.84 -3.54 6.11
N ALA A 59 -11.30 -4.56 5.44
CA ALA A 59 -10.37 -4.38 4.31
C ALA A 59 -10.96 -3.55 3.15
N ARG A 60 -12.29 -3.60 2.96
CA ARG A 60 -13.02 -2.82 1.93
C ARG A 60 -13.70 -1.57 2.47
N ALA A 61 -13.64 -1.33 3.79
CA ALA A 61 -14.25 -0.16 4.40
C ALA A 61 -13.52 1.13 4.01
N THR A 62 -14.28 2.21 3.91
CA THR A 62 -13.78 3.57 3.77
C THR A 62 -13.15 4.04 5.07
N SER A 63 -12.27 5.04 5.00
CA SER A 63 -11.67 5.61 6.22
C SER A 63 -12.73 6.19 7.16
N LYS A 64 -13.84 6.74 6.62
CA LYS A 64 -14.95 7.27 7.40
C LYS A 64 -15.66 6.16 8.20
N GLU A 65 -15.98 5.05 7.55
CA GLU A 65 -16.61 3.90 8.24
C GLU A 65 -15.73 3.34 9.35
N ILE A 66 -14.42 3.20 9.08
CA ILE A 66 -13.45 2.73 10.09
C ILE A 66 -13.41 3.70 11.28
N ILE A 67 -13.40 5.02 11.03
CA ILE A 67 -13.40 6.02 12.09
C ILE A 67 -14.67 5.94 12.95
N GLU A 68 -15.84 5.77 12.36
CA GLU A 68 -17.09 5.63 13.12
C GLU A 68 -17.12 4.37 13.97
N ILE A 69 -16.63 3.24 13.44
CA ILE A 69 -16.46 2.00 14.21
C ILE A 69 -15.51 2.22 15.39
N LEU A 70 -14.35 2.84 15.15
CA LEU A 70 -13.37 3.09 16.19
C LEU A 70 -13.88 4.06 17.27
N LYS A 71 -14.67 5.07 16.90
CA LYS A 71 -15.35 5.96 17.86
C LYS A 71 -16.33 5.20 18.76
N ALA A 72 -17.07 4.24 18.21
CA ALA A 72 -17.97 3.41 19.00
C ALA A 72 -17.22 2.46 19.95
N ILE A 73 -16.04 1.96 19.54
CA ILE A 73 -15.19 1.11 20.36
C ILE A 73 -14.48 1.90 21.47
N HIS A 74 -14.03 3.13 21.18
CA HIS A 74 -13.13 3.91 22.03
C HIS A 74 -13.54 4.04 23.51
N PRO A 75 -14.83 4.28 23.86
CA PRO A 75 -15.27 4.37 25.26
C PRO A 75 -15.10 3.07 26.06
N HIS A 76 -14.98 1.93 25.39
CA HIS A 76 -14.85 0.61 26.02
C HIS A 76 -13.41 0.13 26.11
N LEU A 77 -12.45 0.83 25.48
CA LEU A 77 -11.05 0.44 25.49
C LEU A 77 -10.40 0.70 26.84
N GLN A 78 -9.73 -0.32 27.36
CA GLN A 78 -8.88 -0.20 28.54
C GLN A 78 -7.45 0.14 28.11
N PRO A 79 -6.66 0.88 28.92
CA PRO A 79 -5.33 1.36 28.50
C PRO A 79 -4.33 0.26 28.09
N HIS A 80 -4.49 -0.96 28.61
CA HIS A 80 -3.63 -2.09 28.29
C HIS A 80 -4.06 -2.87 27.04
N VAL A 81 -5.27 -2.62 26.53
CA VAL A 81 -5.82 -3.34 25.38
C VAL A 81 -5.22 -2.79 24.10
N ARG A 82 -4.60 -3.67 23.32
CA ARG A 82 -4.03 -3.38 22.01
C ARG A 82 -5.05 -3.68 20.92
N MET A 83 -5.07 -2.85 19.88
CA MET A 83 -6.00 -2.98 18.78
C MET A 83 -5.28 -3.02 17.43
N HIS A 84 -5.56 -4.07 16.65
CA HIS A 84 -5.03 -4.30 15.31
C HIS A 84 -6.11 -4.09 14.25
N LEU A 85 -5.78 -3.46 13.12
CA LEU A 85 -6.66 -3.40 11.95
C LEU A 85 -6.18 -4.35 10.85
N PHE A 86 -6.99 -5.37 10.53
CA PHE A 86 -6.63 -6.32 9.49
C PHE A 86 -6.79 -5.78 8.07
N GLY A 87 -5.71 -5.82 7.30
CA GLY A 87 -5.71 -5.51 5.87
C GLY A 87 -5.90 -4.03 5.52
N VAL A 88 -5.93 -3.13 6.51
CA VAL A 88 -6.12 -1.69 6.32
C VAL A 88 -4.76 -0.98 6.21
N ALA A 89 -4.44 -0.46 5.02
CA ALA A 89 -3.39 0.54 4.85
C ALA A 89 -3.98 1.86 4.37
N ARG A 90 -3.97 2.86 5.25
CA ARG A 90 -4.38 4.25 4.98
C ARG A 90 -3.38 5.19 5.63
N ILE A 91 -2.26 5.45 4.94
CA ILE A 91 -1.14 6.24 5.48
C ILE A 91 -1.63 7.60 6.01
N SER A 92 -2.51 8.27 5.27
CA SER A 92 -3.08 9.58 5.67
C SER A 92 -3.96 9.52 6.92
N ALA A 93 -4.54 8.36 7.25
CA ALA A 93 -5.44 8.20 8.39
C ALA A 93 -4.71 7.76 9.67
N ILE A 94 -3.43 7.34 9.58
CA ILE A 94 -2.65 6.81 10.72
C ILE A 94 -2.74 7.70 11.97
N PRO A 95 -2.60 9.05 11.90
CA PRO A 95 -2.66 9.89 13.09
C PRO A 95 -4.01 9.78 13.83
N VAL A 96 -5.12 9.77 13.08
CA VAL A 96 -6.47 9.67 13.63
C VAL A 96 -6.73 8.27 14.17
N LEU A 97 -6.31 7.22 13.44
CA LEU A 97 -6.47 5.83 13.88
C LEU A 97 -5.73 5.58 15.21
N ARG A 98 -4.50 6.12 15.34
CA ARG A 98 -3.72 6.04 16.58
C ARG A 98 -4.43 6.74 17.73
N HIS A 99 -4.99 7.93 17.50
CA HIS A 99 -5.72 8.67 18.53
C HIS A 99 -6.96 7.92 19.03
N LEU A 100 -7.61 7.14 18.15
CA LEU A 100 -8.76 6.31 18.49
C LEU A 100 -8.38 4.93 19.10
N GLY A 101 -7.11 4.69 19.39
CA GLY A 101 -6.65 3.50 20.12
C GLY A 101 -6.08 2.37 19.25
N VAL A 102 -5.92 2.56 17.94
CA VAL A 102 -5.26 1.57 17.07
C VAL A 102 -3.77 1.52 17.39
N THR A 103 -3.26 0.35 17.75
CA THR A 103 -1.85 0.13 18.07
C THR A 103 -1.05 -0.45 16.91
N SER A 104 -1.73 -1.14 15.98
CA SER A 104 -1.08 -1.80 14.85
C SER A 104 -2.04 -2.03 13.67
N PHE A 105 -1.49 -2.25 12.48
CA PHE A 105 -2.24 -2.55 11.27
C PHE A 105 -1.35 -3.29 10.27
N ASP A 106 -1.96 -4.05 9.35
CA ASP A 106 -1.27 -4.69 8.24
C ASP A 106 -1.94 -4.36 6.91
N SER A 107 -1.19 -4.46 5.80
CA SER A 107 -1.81 -4.49 4.48
C SER A 107 -0.86 -5.02 3.41
N ALA A 108 -1.39 -5.86 2.53
CA ALA A 108 -0.70 -6.23 1.29
C ALA A 108 -0.74 -5.11 0.22
N SER A 109 -1.46 -4.01 0.45
CA SER A 109 -1.71 -2.98 -0.57
C SER A 109 -0.44 -2.26 -1.05
N PRO A 110 0.49 -1.82 -0.17
CA PRO A 110 1.75 -1.21 -0.62
C PRO A 110 2.62 -2.17 -1.45
N LEU A 111 2.74 -3.43 -1.01
CA LEU A 111 3.51 -4.45 -1.72
C LEU A 111 2.91 -4.76 -3.10
N ARG A 112 1.58 -4.94 -3.17
CA ARG A 112 0.87 -5.14 -4.44
C ARG A 112 1.05 -3.94 -5.38
N ARG A 113 0.98 -2.72 -4.84
CA ARG A 113 1.19 -1.50 -5.63
C ARG A 113 2.62 -1.41 -6.16
N ALA A 114 3.62 -1.74 -5.35
CA ALA A 114 5.02 -1.77 -5.78
C ALA A 114 5.22 -2.69 -7.01
N TRP A 115 4.59 -3.87 -6.99
CA TRP A 115 4.78 -4.89 -8.03
C TRP A 115 3.89 -4.74 -9.26
N LEU A 116 2.62 -4.37 -9.07
CA LEU A 116 1.61 -4.35 -10.13
C LEU A 116 1.27 -2.94 -10.62
N GLY A 117 1.61 -1.91 -9.84
CA GLY A 117 1.32 -0.52 -10.19
C GLY A 117 2.11 -0.08 -11.43
N SER A 118 1.43 0.67 -12.30
CA SER A 118 2.00 1.35 -13.48
C SER A 118 2.50 2.76 -13.17
N GLY A 119 2.11 3.34 -12.02
CA GLY A 119 2.59 4.64 -11.54
C GLY A 119 2.37 4.81 -10.03
N ALA A 120 3.10 5.74 -9.42
CA ALA A 120 3.08 5.98 -7.97
C ALA A 120 3.33 4.70 -7.13
N ASN A 121 4.18 3.81 -7.63
CA ASN A 121 4.54 2.51 -7.05
C ASN A 121 5.86 2.53 -6.27
N TYR A 122 6.49 3.69 -6.13
CA TYR A 122 7.60 3.95 -5.24
C TYR A 122 7.19 5.01 -4.21
N HIS A 123 7.08 4.59 -2.95
CA HIS A 123 6.70 5.47 -1.84
C HIS A 123 7.96 6.07 -1.20
N THR A 124 7.95 7.37 -0.94
CA THR A 124 9.00 8.04 -0.16
C THR A 124 8.49 8.37 1.24
N LEU A 125 9.37 8.84 2.12
CA LEU A 125 8.98 9.34 3.44
C LEU A 125 8.08 10.58 3.36
N GLY A 126 8.11 11.30 2.24
CA GLY A 126 7.24 12.44 1.98
C GLY A 126 5.92 12.06 1.31
N THR A 127 5.12 13.07 0.97
CA THR A 127 3.85 12.89 0.25
C THR A 127 4.04 12.56 -1.24
N LYS A 128 5.26 12.74 -1.76
CA LYS A 128 5.58 12.48 -3.17
C LYS A 128 5.74 10.98 -3.42
N MET A 129 4.95 10.48 -4.35
CA MET A 129 5.07 9.12 -4.88
C MET A 129 5.73 9.18 -6.25
N HIS A 130 6.64 8.26 -6.53
CA HIS A 130 7.31 8.15 -7.81
C HIS A 130 6.91 6.86 -8.52
N SER A 131 7.23 6.78 -9.80
CA SER A 131 7.08 5.55 -10.57
C SER A 131 8.39 4.77 -10.55
N ALA A 132 8.37 3.53 -10.06
CA ALA A 132 9.52 2.64 -10.12
C ALA A 132 9.67 2.09 -11.54
N VAL A 133 10.85 2.28 -12.14
CA VAL A 133 11.21 1.69 -13.42
C VAL A 133 11.79 0.29 -13.18
N ARG A 134 11.18 -0.73 -13.79
CA ARG A 134 11.62 -2.13 -13.67
C ARG A 134 12.61 -2.43 -14.79
N ILE A 135 13.88 -2.69 -14.44
CA ILE A 135 14.90 -3.14 -15.40
C ILE A 135 14.86 -4.67 -15.43
N PRO A 136 14.41 -5.30 -16.53
CA PRO A 136 14.43 -6.75 -16.62
C PRO A 136 15.87 -7.28 -16.63
N PRO A 137 16.13 -8.47 -16.05
CA PRO A 137 17.46 -9.06 -16.08
C PRO A 137 17.90 -9.33 -17.53
N VAL A 138 19.20 -9.11 -17.80
CA VAL A 138 19.81 -9.40 -19.09
C VAL A 138 20.13 -10.90 -19.17
N SER A 139 19.11 -11.74 -19.32
CA SER A 139 19.34 -13.13 -19.71
C SER A 139 19.48 -13.22 -21.23
N ARG A 140 20.19 -14.24 -21.74
CA ARG A 140 20.34 -14.51 -23.19
C ARG A 140 18.98 -14.66 -23.93
N HIS A 141 17.85 -14.72 -23.22
CA HIS A 141 16.51 -14.92 -23.76
C HIS A 141 15.59 -13.69 -23.56
N GLY A 142 16.10 -12.58 -23.03
CA GLY A 142 15.35 -11.34 -22.81
C GLY A 142 15.17 -10.52 -24.09
N VAL A 143 14.14 -10.84 -24.89
CA VAL A 143 13.84 -10.21 -26.20
C VAL A 143 13.68 -8.68 -26.12
N LYS A 144 13.27 -8.14 -24.96
CA LYS A 144 12.96 -6.71 -24.80
C LYS A 144 14.18 -5.79 -24.75
N ILE A 145 15.29 -6.21 -24.12
CA ILE A 145 16.47 -5.34 -24.00
C ILE A 145 17.24 -5.25 -25.31
N LYS A 146 17.38 -6.36 -26.07
CA LYS A 146 17.98 -6.31 -27.40
C LYS A 146 17.30 -5.29 -28.30
N ARG A 147 15.96 -5.31 -28.36
CA ARG A 147 15.19 -4.36 -29.18
C ARG A 147 15.35 -2.91 -28.71
N VAL A 148 15.38 -2.66 -27.40
CA VAL A 148 15.59 -1.30 -26.86
C VAL A 148 17.02 -0.80 -27.13
N ILE A 149 18.02 -1.66 -26.99
CA ILE A 149 19.43 -1.34 -27.31
C ILE A 149 19.59 -1.12 -28.82
N GLU A 150 19.01 -1.96 -29.67
CA GLU A 150 19.01 -1.81 -31.13
C GLU A 150 18.37 -0.49 -31.55
N VAL A 151 17.19 -0.15 -31.01
CA VAL A 151 16.52 1.14 -31.27
C VAL A 151 17.37 2.32 -30.78
N TRP A 152 18.06 2.18 -29.64
CA TRP A 152 18.94 3.22 -29.12
C TRP A 152 20.21 3.40 -29.97
N ILE A 153 20.84 2.32 -30.40
CA ILE A 153 21.99 2.32 -31.32
C ILE A 153 21.60 2.90 -32.68
N PHE A 154 20.47 2.48 -33.24
CA PHE A 154 19.96 2.98 -34.52
C PHE A 154 19.71 4.50 -34.49
N ASN A 155 19.11 5.01 -33.41
CA ASN A 155 18.92 6.46 -33.25
C ASN A 155 20.24 7.24 -33.08
N LYS A 156 21.26 6.62 -32.50
CA LYS A 156 22.60 7.22 -32.37
C LYS A 156 23.30 7.31 -33.73
N GLU A 157 23.15 6.29 -34.58
CA GLU A 157 23.66 6.32 -35.96
C GLU A 157 22.95 7.37 -36.83
N LEU A 158 21.63 7.52 -36.69
CA LEU A 158 20.88 8.56 -37.41
C LEU A 158 21.30 9.97 -37.02
N LYS A 159 21.67 10.23 -35.77
CA LYS A 159 22.22 11.53 -35.34
C LYS A 159 23.62 11.81 -35.90
N ASN A 160 24.39 10.77 -36.24
CA ASN A 160 25.73 10.90 -36.81
C ASN A 160 25.74 10.99 -38.34
N LYS A 161 24.62 10.73 -39.02
CA LYS A 161 24.47 11.03 -40.45
C LYS A 161 23.97 12.46 -40.61
N LYS A 162 24.78 13.34 -41.23
CA LYS A 162 24.33 14.67 -41.66
C LYS A 162 23.04 14.53 -42.48
N PRO A 163 22.00 15.34 -42.22
CA PRO A 163 20.74 15.20 -42.93
C PRO A 163 20.94 15.48 -44.42
N SER A 164 20.54 14.54 -45.27
CA SER A 164 20.32 14.82 -46.69
C SER A 164 19.12 15.77 -46.81
N THR A 165 19.23 16.72 -47.74
CA THR A 165 18.43 17.94 -47.94
C THR A 165 16.90 17.78 -47.98
N THR A 166 16.36 16.57 -48.03
CA THR A 166 14.92 16.29 -47.98
C THR A 166 14.35 16.16 -46.55
N ASN A 167 15.19 15.86 -45.55
CA ASN A 167 14.76 15.66 -44.15
C ASN A 167 14.80 16.93 -43.28
N GLU A 168 15.31 18.04 -43.81
CA GLU A 168 15.46 19.28 -43.04
C GLU A 168 14.10 19.92 -42.72
N PHE A 169 13.10 19.76 -43.60
CA PHE A 169 11.74 20.25 -43.38
C PHE A 169 11.00 19.45 -42.30
N PHE A 170 11.16 18.12 -42.27
CA PHE A 170 10.48 17.27 -41.28
C PHE A 170 11.07 17.42 -39.88
N CYS A 171 12.41 17.51 -39.77
CA CYS A 171 13.08 17.73 -38.49
C CYS A 171 12.82 19.15 -37.93
N LYS A 172 12.81 20.19 -38.77
CA LYS A 172 12.43 21.56 -38.34
C LYS A 172 10.96 21.65 -37.94
N TRP A 173 10.05 20.98 -38.63
CA TRP A 173 8.62 20.97 -38.27
C TRP A 173 8.36 20.26 -36.94
N PHE A 174 9.00 19.11 -36.71
CA PHE A 174 8.83 18.31 -35.49
C PHE A 174 9.40 19.02 -34.24
N TRP A 175 10.55 19.68 -34.35
CA TRP A 175 11.15 20.44 -33.24
C TRP A 175 10.41 21.75 -32.95
N ARG A 176 9.85 22.42 -33.97
CA ARG A 176 9.12 23.70 -33.80
C ARG A 176 7.73 23.53 -33.16
N HIS A 177 7.19 22.30 -33.13
CA HIS A 177 5.90 22.00 -32.50
C HIS A 177 6.01 21.30 -31.13
N GLN A 178 7.22 20.98 -30.68
CA GLN A 178 7.47 20.55 -29.30
C GLN A 178 8.18 21.67 -28.56
N ASN A 179 7.40 22.57 -27.95
CA ASN A 179 7.87 23.62 -27.03
C ASN A 179 8.71 23.03 -25.89
N LEU A 180 10.03 22.95 -26.10
CA LEU A 180 11.02 22.67 -25.07
C LEU A 180 12.20 23.65 -25.22
N ASP A 181 11.89 24.95 -25.37
CA ASP A 181 12.86 26.06 -25.30
C ASP A 181 13.09 26.53 -23.86
N SER A 182 13.14 25.60 -22.90
CA SER A 182 13.41 25.95 -21.52
C SER A 182 14.30 24.94 -20.82
N PHE A 183 15.46 24.62 -21.39
CA PHE A 183 16.65 24.31 -20.59
C PHE A 183 17.90 24.48 -21.47
N GLY A 184 18.51 25.67 -21.37
CA GLY A 184 19.81 25.93 -21.95
C GLY A 184 20.88 25.10 -21.25
N MET A 185 21.65 24.35 -22.03
CA MET A 185 22.97 23.89 -21.62
C MET A 185 23.94 23.98 -22.80
N ASN A 186 24.89 24.88 -22.62
CA ASN A 186 26.05 25.16 -23.45
C ASN A 186 27.07 24.02 -23.27
N VAL A 187 27.47 23.38 -24.36
CA VAL A 187 28.58 22.41 -24.36
C VAL A 187 29.57 22.80 -25.44
N ASN A 188 30.50 23.66 -25.03
CA ASN A 188 31.82 23.84 -25.64
C ASN A 188 32.88 23.29 -24.68
N THR A 189 33.97 22.74 -25.23
CA THR A 189 35.19 22.18 -24.60
C THR A 189 35.00 20.78 -23.97
N VAL A 190 35.76 19.72 -24.29
CA VAL A 190 37.00 19.50 -25.07
C VAL A 190 36.84 18.22 -25.88
#